data_AF-A0A430FJA3-F1
#
_entry.id   AF-A0A430FJA3-F1
#
_cell.length_a   1.000
_cell.length_b   1.000
_cell.length_c   1.000
_cell.angle_alpha   90.00
_cell.angle_beta   90.00
_cell.angle_gamma   90.00
#
_symmetry.space_group_name_H-M   'P 1'
#
loop_
_entity.id
_entity.type
_entity.pdbx_description
1 polymer ?
#
loop_
_entity_poly.entity_id
_entity_poly.type
_entity_poly.pdbx_seq_one_letter_code
_entity_poly.pdbx_strand_id
1 'polypeptide(L)'
;MGFFDEKAMNRLYERFILNYYKREMPWTNASAKHISWALDSDSDMSHLPQMRSDVFLDAGDRVLIIDAKYYTHAMQANYGKRTIHSGNLYQMFTYVKNTEAFLRGTGRTVSGMLLYAKTDENDLPDDEYRMDGNLICVRTLDLDREFERVTADLRDISYRYLLG
;
A
#
# COMPACT_ATOMS: atom_id res chain seq x y z
N MET A 1 1.67 3.99 -27.22
CA MET A 1 0.65 3.66 -26.22
C MET A 1 0.48 4.87 -25.31
N GLY A 2 -0.73 5.43 -25.23
CA GLY A 2 -0.93 6.78 -24.72
C GLY A 2 -0.95 6.85 -23.19
N PHE A 3 -0.28 7.86 -22.63
CA PHE A 3 -0.25 8.24 -21.20
C PHE A 3 -1.63 8.32 -20.50
N PHE A 4 -2.72 8.35 -21.27
CA PHE A 4 -4.10 8.25 -20.78
C PHE A 4 -4.48 6.85 -20.25
N ASP A 5 -3.83 5.79 -20.71
CA ASP A 5 -4.16 4.39 -20.38
C ASP A 5 -3.62 3.99 -19.01
N GLU A 6 -2.36 4.30 -18.72
CA GLU A 6 -1.69 3.91 -17.46
C GLU A 6 -2.37 4.51 -16.22
N LYS A 7 -2.76 5.79 -16.27
CA LYS A 7 -3.50 6.43 -15.17
C LYS A 7 -4.88 5.83 -14.96
N ALA A 8 -5.56 5.42 -16.04
CA ALA A 8 -6.86 4.78 -15.94
C ALA A 8 -6.73 3.38 -15.33
N MET A 9 -5.72 2.61 -15.77
CA MET A 9 -5.41 1.28 -15.26
C MET A 9 -4.99 1.30 -13.79
N ASN A 10 -4.16 2.26 -13.40
CA ASN A 10 -3.78 2.44 -11.99
C ASN A 10 -4.99 2.72 -11.10
N ARG A 11 -5.88 3.64 -11.50
CA ARG A 11 -7.14 3.89 -10.77
C ARG A 11 -8.07 2.68 -10.74
N LEU A 12 -8.13 1.90 -11.82
CA LEU A 12 -8.92 0.67 -11.87
C LEU A 12 -8.38 -0.35 -10.87
N TYR A 13 -7.06 -0.50 -10.82
CA TYR A 13 -6.37 -1.42 -9.92
C TYR A 13 -6.55 -1.04 -8.44
N GLU A 14 -6.33 0.23 -8.09
CA GLU A 14 -6.62 0.78 -6.76
C GLU A 14 -8.06 0.48 -6.34
N ARG A 15 -9.02 0.79 -7.22
CA ARG A 15 -10.44 0.61 -6.95
C ARG A 15 -10.82 -0.86 -6.84
N PHE A 16 -10.18 -1.74 -7.60
CA PHE A 16 -10.38 -3.18 -7.50
C PHE A 16 -9.97 -3.68 -6.11
N ILE A 17 -8.75 -3.39 -5.66
CA ILE A 17 -8.23 -3.85 -4.36
C ILE A 17 -9.07 -3.28 -3.22
N LEU A 18 -9.41 -1.99 -3.27
CA LEU A 18 -10.24 -1.35 -2.24
C LEU A 18 -11.62 -2.01 -2.13
N ASN A 19 -12.31 -2.24 -3.26
CA ASN A 19 -13.65 -2.83 -3.24
C ASN A 19 -13.62 -4.32 -2.91
N TYR A 20 -12.56 -5.03 -3.27
CA TYR A 20 -12.33 -6.40 -2.81
C TYR A 20 -12.33 -6.45 -1.28
N TYR A 21 -11.46 -5.67 -0.62
CA TYR A 21 -11.39 -5.71 0.85
C TYR A 21 -12.67 -5.23 1.53
N LYS A 22 -13.34 -4.20 0.99
CA LYS A 22 -14.66 -3.76 1.49
C LYS A 22 -15.71 -4.86 1.47
N ARG A 23 -15.72 -5.69 0.43
CA ARG A 23 -16.74 -6.72 0.23
C ARG A 23 -16.40 -8.01 0.96
N GLU A 24 -15.15 -8.47 0.84
CA GLU A 24 -14.73 -9.81 1.27
C GLU A 24 -14.16 -9.82 2.70
N MET A 25 -13.72 -8.67 3.23
CA MET A 25 -13.17 -8.55 4.59
C MET A 25 -13.96 -7.59 5.47
N PRO A 26 -15.26 -7.86 5.74
CA PRO A 26 -16.13 -6.97 6.52
C PRO A 26 -15.73 -6.83 7.99
N TRP A 27 -14.83 -7.69 8.48
CA TRP A 27 -14.22 -7.61 9.81
C TRP A 27 -13.13 -6.52 9.90
N THR A 28 -12.73 -5.94 8.77
CA THR A 28 -11.87 -4.75 8.71
C THR A 28 -12.70 -3.53 8.31
N ASN A 29 -12.30 -2.35 8.78
CA ASN A 29 -12.79 -1.09 8.21
C ASN A 29 -11.92 -0.69 7.00
N ALA A 30 -12.26 -1.21 5.83
CA ALA A 30 -11.56 -0.94 4.57
C ALA A 30 -12.02 0.39 3.93
N SER A 31 -11.08 1.31 3.71
CA SER A 31 -11.38 2.63 3.11
C SER A 31 -10.19 3.20 2.34
N ALA A 32 -10.43 4.16 1.45
CA ALA A 32 -9.39 5.12 1.06
C ALA A 32 -9.44 6.25 2.10
N LYS A 33 -8.31 6.58 2.72
CA LYS A 33 -8.29 7.47 3.90
C LYS A 33 -7.32 8.62 3.71
N HIS A 34 -7.76 9.82 4.10
CA HIS A 34 -6.84 10.95 4.27
C HIS A 34 -6.00 10.74 5.53
N ILE A 35 -4.69 10.86 5.39
CA ILE A 35 -3.72 10.76 6.47
C ILE A 35 -3.25 12.17 6.78
N SER A 36 -3.47 12.65 8.00
CA SER A 36 -3.01 13.97 8.41
C SER A 36 -1.49 13.98 8.59
N TRP A 37 -0.86 15.13 8.38
CA TRP A 37 0.52 15.32 8.83
C TRP A 37 0.54 15.41 10.35
N ALA A 38 1.45 14.65 10.98
CA ALA A 38 1.74 14.74 12.40
C ALA A 38 2.72 15.90 12.61
N LEU A 39 2.19 17.05 13.07
CA LEU A 39 2.96 18.25 13.36
C LEU A 39 3.10 18.41 14.88
N ASP A 40 4.24 18.94 15.32
CA ASP A 40 4.51 19.21 16.74
C ASP A 40 3.79 20.46 17.27
N SER A 41 3.23 21.28 16.37
CA SER A 41 2.50 22.50 16.69
C SER A 41 1.29 22.67 15.78
N ASP A 42 0.31 23.47 16.23
CA ASP A 42 -0.81 23.94 15.41
C ASP A 42 -0.30 24.95 14.37
N SER A 43 0.18 24.42 13.25
CA SER A 43 0.64 25.17 12.09
C SER A 43 -0.39 25.05 10.96
N ASP A 44 -0.46 26.07 10.09
CA ASP A 44 -1.31 25.99 8.90
C ASP A 44 -0.85 24.86 7.97
N MET A 45 -1.75 23.92 7.70
CA MET A 45 -1.51 22.74 6.87
C MET A 45 -1.92 22.96 5.41
N SER A 46 -2.46 24.15 5.06
CA SER A 46 -3.02 24.46 3.73
C SER A 46 -2.00 24.32 2.58
N HIS A 47 -0.72 24.49 2.88
CA HIS A 47 0.39 24.37 1.92
C HIS A 47 1.02 22.98 1.90
N LEU A 48 0.63 22.07 2.80
CA LEU A 48 1.14 20.71 2.82
C LEU A 48 0.42 19.85 1.78
N PRO A 49 1.13 18.93 1.11
CA PRO A 49 0.48 18.02 0.17
C PRO A 49 -0.49 17.12 0.91
N GLN A 50 -1.67 16.90 0.32
CA GLN A 50 -2.64 15.96 0.87
C GLN A 50 -2.10 14.54 0.74
N MET A 51 -2.11 13.80 1.85
CA MET A 51 -1.81 12.38 1.86
C MET A 51 -3.11 11.59 1.85
N ARG A 52 -3.27 10.69 0.88
CA ARG A 52 -4.43 9.83 0.75
C ARG A 52 -3.97 8.44 0.34
N SER A 53 -4.30 7.44 1.15
CA SER A 53 -4.03 6.05 0.82
C SER A 53 -5.03 5.51 -0.19
N ASP A 54 -4.59 4.53 -0.99
CA ASP A 54 -5.49 3.78 -1.88
C ASP A 54 -6.37 2.84 -1.06
N VAL A 55 -5.76 2.12 -0.12
CA VAL A 55 -6.44 1.23 0.82
C VAL A 55 -5.86 1.40 2.21
N PHE A 56 -6.75 1.56 3.18
CA PHE A 56 -6.50 1.59 4.61
C PHE A 56 -7.37 0.50 5.22
N LEU A 57 -6.74 -0.55 5.75
CA LEU A 57 -7.41 -1.64 6.44
C LEU A 57 -7.16 -1.48 7.93
N ASP A 58 -8.24 -1.29 8.70
CA ASP A 58 -8.20 -1.19 10.15
C ASP A 58 -8.92 -2.41 10.75
N ALA A 59 -8.17 -3.25 11.47
CA ALA A 59 -8.67 -4.43 12.16
C ALA A 59 -8.78 -4.24 13.69
N GLY A 60 -8.73 -3.00 14.17
CA GLY A 60 -8.72 -2.69 15.59
C GLY A 60 -7.30 -2.54 16.13
N ASP A 61 -6.63 -3.63 16.49
CA ASP A 61 -5.25 -3.59 17.00
C ASP A 61 -4.22 -3.31 15.90
N ARG A 62 -4.54 -3.65 14.65
CA ARG A 62 -3.62 -3.57 13.51
C ARG A 62 -4.17 -2.74 12.37
N VAL A 63 -3.28 -1.97 11.76
CA VAL A 63 -3.54 -1.19 10.56
C VAL A 63 -2.58 -1.62 9.46
N LEU A 64 -3.12 -1.87 8.27
CA LEU A 64 -2.35 -2.04 7.04
C LEU A 64 -2.72 -0.95 6.04
N ILE A 65 -1.73 -0.18 5.61
CA ILE A 65 -1.85 0.81 4.54
C ILE A 65 -1.31 0.18 3.26
N ILE A 66 -2.11 0.13 2.20
CA ILE A 66 -1.70 -0.41 0.90
C ILE A 66 -1.74 0.72 -0.12
N ASP A 67 -0.66 0.82 -0.88
CA ASP A 67 -0.49 1.70 -2.03
C ASP A 67 -0.30 0.82 -3.27
N ALA A 68 -1.25 0.91 -4.20
CA ALA A 68 -1.40 -0.01 -5.31
C ALA A 68 -0.81 0.60 -6.58
N LYS A 69 0.16 -0.09 -7.19
CA LYS A 69 0.91 0.46 -8.32
C LYS A 69 0.74 -0.43 -9.55
N TYR A 70 0.27 0.18 -10.63
CA TYR A 70 0.14 -0.46 -11.94
C TYR A 70 1.16 0.18 -12.88
N TYR A 71 2.33 -0.44 -13.00
CA TYR A 71 3.40 0.00 -13.90
C TYR A 71 3.70 -1.08 -14.92
N THR A 72 4.15 -0.68 -16.11
CA THR A 72 4.73 -1.63 -17.06
C THR A 72 5.94 -2.35 -16.48
N HIS A 73 6.72 -1.66 -15.64
CA HIS A 73 7.90 -2.16 -14.94
C HIS A 73 7.78 -1.95 -13.43
N ALA A 74 7.67 -3.04 -12.66
CA ALA A 74 7.48 -2.99 -11.21
C ALA A 74 8.75 -2.53 -10.49
N MET A 75 9.93 -2.76 -11.09
CA MET A 75 11.22 -2.29 -10.58
C MET A 75 11.81 -1.18 -11.46
N GLN A 76 12.53 -0.25 -10.82
CA GLN A 76 13.33 0.75 -11.54
C GLN A 76 14.74 0.21 -11.78
N ALA A 77 15.27 0.41 -12.99
CA ALA A 77 16.66 0.11 -13.31
C ALA A 77 17.54 1.37 -13.15
N ASN A 78 18.52 1.33 -12.27
CA ASN A 78 19.57 2.35 -12.14
C ASN A 78 20.94 1.69 -12.11
N TYR A 79 21.85 2.11 -13.00
CA TYR A 79 23.23 1.61 -13.07
C TYR A 79 23.36 0.07 -13.03
N GLY A 80 22.46 -0.64 -13.72
CA GLY A 80 22.45 -2.11 -13.79
C GLY A 80 21.86 -2.83 -12.56
N LYS A 81 21.37 -2.10 -11.55
CA LYS A 81 20.63 -2.66 -10.41
C LYS A 81 19.14 -2.39 -10.56
N ARG A 82 18.32 -3.41 -10.26
CA ARG A 82 16.87 -3.26 -10.13
C ARG A 82 16.53 -2.93 -8.68
N THR A 83 15.78 -1.85 -8.47
CA THR A 83 15.37 -1.41 -7.13
C THR A 83 13.88 -1.06 -7.12
N ILE A 84 13.28 -1.12 -5.94
CA ILE A 84 11.93 -0.57 -5.70
C ILE A 84 11.93 0.92 -6.07
N HIS A 85 10.82 1.41 -6.62
CA HIS A 85 10.63 2.83 -6.91
C HIS A 85 10.68 3.65 -5.62
N SER A 86 11.75 4.45 -5.48
CA SER A 86 12.03 5.17 -4.23
C SER A 86 10.91 6.12 -3.82
N GLY A 87 10.26 6.79 -4.78
CA GLY A 87 9.12 7.67 -4.53
C GLY A 87 7.96 6.96 -3.83
N ASN A 88 7.66 5.72 -4.23
CA ASN A 88 6.61 4.91 -3.62
C ASN A 88 7.00 4.49 -2.20
N LEU A 89 8.25 4.06 -2.02
CA LEU A 89 8.77 3.68 -0.70
C LEU A 89 8.76 4.86 0.27
N TYR A 90 9.20 6.04 -0.16
CA TYR A 90 9.20 7.25 0.67
C TYR A 90 7.77 7.71 1.01
N GLN A 91 6.84 7.63 0.06
CA GLN A 91 5.43 7.90 0.32
C GLN A 91 4.84 6.93 1.35
N MET A 92 5.05 5.63 1.17
CA MET A 92 4.57 4.62 2.12
C MET A 92 5.16 4.81 3.51
N PHE A 93 6.47 5.06 3.60
CA PHE A 93 7.12 5.37 4.87
C PHE A 93 6.48 6.59 5.55
N THR A 94 6.22 7.66 4.78
CA THR A 94 5.55 8.85 5.28
C THR A 94 4.14 8.52 5.81
N TYR A 95 3.35 7.74 5.07
CA TYR A 95 1.98 7.36 5.48
C TYR A 95 1.98 6.55 6.77
N VAL A 96 2.89 5.59 6.88
CA VAL A 96 3.06 4.73 8.06
C VAL A 96 3.45 5.57 9.27
N LYS A 97 4.49 6.41 9.16
CA LYS A 97 4.96 7.20 10.32
C LYS A 97 3.93 8.22 10.81
N ASN A 98 3.24 8.89 9.88
CA ASN A 98 2.19 9.83 10.26
C ASN A 98 1.01 9.11 10.92
N THR A 99 0.57 7.97 10.37
CA THR A 99 -0.51 7.18 10.99
C THR A 99 -0.10 6.66 12.36
N GLU A 100 1.12 6.14 12.52
CA GLU A 100 1.64 5.68 13.81
C GLU A 100 1.67 6.81 14.84
N ALA A 101 2.07 8.02 14.46
CA ALA A 101 2.11 9.16 15.38
C ALA A 101 0.73 9.43 16.03
N PHE A 102 -0.35 9.36 15.25
CA PHE A 102 -1.72 9.52 15.77
C PHE A 102 -2.22 8.31 16.58
N LEU A 103 -1.58 7.15 16.44
CA LEU A 103 -1.91 5.92 17.19
C LEU A 103 -0.96 5.66 18.36
N ARG A 104 -0.01 6.54 18.61
CA ARG A 104 0.98 6.38 19.69
C ARG A 104 0.29 6.19 21.05
N GLY A 105 0.76 5.20 21.81
CA GLY A 105 0.22 4.89 23.15
C GLY A 105 -1.07 4.07 23.15
N THR A 106 -1.66 3.78 22.00
CA THR A 106 -2.87 2.92 21.91
C THR A 106 -2.55 1.42 21.92
N GLY A 107 -1.27 1.05 21.79
CA GLY A 107 -0.83 -0.34 21.61
C GLY A 107 -1.06 -0.89 20.20
N ARG A 108 -1.63 -0.10 19.29
CA ARG A 108 -1.91 -0.48 17.91
C ARG A 108 -0.66 -0.42 17.05
N THR A 109 -0.56 -1.30 16.05
CA THR A 109 0.58 -1.34 15.12
C THR A 109 0.18 -0.93 13.71
N VAL A 110 1.07 -0.21 13.04
CA VAL A 110 0.88 0.22 11.64
C VAL A 110 1.92 -0.46 10.75
N SER A 111 1.45 -1.05 9.66
CA SER A 111 2.29 -1.60 8.60
C SER A 111 1.92 -0.97 7.25
N GLY A 112 2.89 -0.95 6.34
CA GLY A 112 2.74 -0.46 4.97
C GLY A 112 2.98 -1.54 3.93
N MET A 113 2.30 -1.47 2.80
CA MET A 113 2.47 -2.37 1.66
C MET A 113 2.48 -1.59 0.34
N LEU A 114 3.53 -1.78 -0.44
CA LEU A 114 3.49 -1.51 -1.88
C LEU A 114 3.01 -2.76 -2.59
N LEU A 115 1.87 -2.68 -3.26
CA LEU A 115 1.30 -3.80 -4.00
C LEU A 115 1.34 -3.52 -5.49
N TYR A 116 2.33 -4.09 -6.17
CA TYR A 116 2.51 -3.95 -7.61
C TYR A 116 1.62 -4.94 -8.36
N ALA A 117 0.98 -4.52 -9.45
CA ALA A 117 0.41 -5.48 -10.40
C ALA A 117 1.57 -6.18 -11.12
N LYS A 118 1.51 -7.51 -11.23
CA LYS A 118 2.49 -8.28 -11.99
C LYS A 118 2.32 -7.98 -13.48
N THR A 119 3.43 -7.72 -14.14
CA THR A 119 3.53 -7.66 -15.60
C THR A 119 4.49 -8.76 -16.07
N ASP A 120 4.96 -8.70 -17.32
CA ASP A 120 5.85 -9.70 -17.95
C ASP A 120 7.28 -9.79 -17.33
N GLU A 121 7.52 -9.20 -16.16
CA GLU A 121 8.82 -9.22 -15.48
C GLU A 121 9.04 -10.49 -14.66
N ASN A 122 10.21 -11.11 -14.84
CA ASN A 122 10.59 -12.35 -14.14
C ASN A 122 11.20 -12.15 -12.74
N ASP A 123 11.57 -10.93 -12.39
CA ASP A 123 12.18 -10.59 -11.09
C ASP A 123 11.33 -9.49 -10.49
N LEU A 124 10.54 -9.89 -9.52
CA LEU A 124 9.49 -9.09 -8.92
C LEU A 124 9.82 -8.97 -7.43
N PRO A 125 9.62 -7.79 -6.83
CA PRO A 125 9.91 -7.60 -5.43
C PRO A 125 8.96 -8.42 -4.55
N ASP A 126 9.54 -9.15 -3.59
CA ASP A 126 8.85 -9.91 -2.55
C ASP A 126 9.59 -9.76 -1.22
N ASP A 127 9.70 -8.52 -0.75
CA ASP A 127 10.57 -8.14 0.36
C ASP A 127 9.77 -7.61 1.56
N GLU A 128 10.33 -7.81 2.75
CA GLU A 128 9.83 -7.21 3.99
C GLU A 128 10.96 -6.45 4.68
N TYR A 129 10.67 -5.22 5.09
CA TYR A 129 11.61 -4.34 5.74
C TYR A 129 11.05 -3.85 7.06
N ARG A 130 11.84 -3.97 8.13
CA ARG A 130 11.58 -3.24 9.37
C ARG A 130 12.20 -1.86 9.27
N MET A 131 11.36 -0.84 9.14
CA MET A 131 11.76 0.56 8.98
C MET A 131 11.24 1.37 10.17
N ASP A 132 12.17 1.83 11.02
CA ASP A 132 11.86 2.63 12.21
C ASP A 132 10.74 2.03 13.09
N GLY A 133 10.84 0.72 13.34
CA GLY A 133 9.88 -0.04 14.16
C GLY A 133 8.63 -0.52 13.43
N ASN A 134 8.31 0.01 12.24
CA ASN A 134 7.18 -0.43 11.43
C ASN A 134 7.58 -1.46 10.37
N LEU A 135 6.64 -2.29 9.96
CA LEU A 135 6.81 -3.21 8.84
C LEU A 135 6.39 -2.52 7.54
N ILE A 136 7.29 -2.48 6.55
CA ILE A 136 6.96 -2.10 5.18
C ILE A 136 7.29 -3.28 4.28
N CYS A 137 6.30 -3.76 3.54
CA CYS A 137 6.44 -4.89 2.64
C CYS A 137 6.20 -4.47 1.19
N VAL A 138 6.82 -5.21 0.28
CA VAL A 138 6.62 -5.06 -1.15
C VAL A 138 6.18 -6.40 -1.71
N ARG A 139 5.05 -6.41 -2.40
CA ARG A 139 4.44 -7.60 -2.97
C ARG A 139 4.00 -7.33 -4.39
N THR A 140 3.81 -8.42 -5.12
CA THR A 140 3.25 -8.38 -6.46
C THR A 140 1.99 -9.24 -6.51
N LEU A 141 0.94 -8.74 -7.16
CA LEU A 141 -0.30 -9.46 -7.41
C LEU A 141 -0.37 -9.89 -8.87
N ASP A 142 -0.44 -11.20 -9.11
CA ASP A 142 -0.52 -11.77 -10.45
C ASP A 142 -1.95 -11.76 -10.99
N LEU A 143 -2.26 -10.79 -11.85
CA LEU A 143 -3.60 -10.59 -12.41
C LEU A 143 -3.91 -11.51 -13.61
N ASP A 144 -2.92 -12.24 -14.14
CA ASP A 144 -3.10 -13.17 -15.27
C ASP A 144 -3.56 -14.56 -14.81
N ARG A 145 -3.71 -14.77 -13.50
CA ARG A 145 -4.21 -16.02 -12.91
C ARG A 145 -5.74 -16.03 -12.84
N GLU A 146 -6.28 -17.23 -12.63
CA GLU A 146 -7.71 -17.40 -12.29
C GLU A 146 -8.10 -16.50 -11.12
N PHE A 147 -9.29 -15.92 -11.18
CA PHE A 147 -9.76 -14.91 -10.22
C PHE A 147 -9.78 -15.44 -8.78
N GLU A 148 -10.07 -16.73 -8.59
CA GLU A 148 -10.01 -17.41 -7.30
C GLU A 148 -8.60 -17.37 -6.69
N ARG A 149 -7.55 -17.37 -7.51
CA ARG A 149 -6.17 -17.26 -7.05
C ARG A 149 -5.80 -15.83 -6.68
N VAL A 150 -6.21 -14.86 -7.51
CA VAL A 150 -6.03 -13.43 -7.21
C VAL A 150 -6.66 -13.06 -5.86
N THR A 151 -7.89 -13.51 -5.64
CA THR A 151 -8.62 -13.27 -4.39
C THR A 151 -8.02 -14.03 -3.21
N ALA A 152 -7.53 -15.27 -3.40
CA ALA A 152 -6.79 -15.98 -2.37
C ALA A 152 -5.53 -15.21 -1.94
N ASP A 153 -4.73 -14.70 -2.89
CA ASP A 153 -3.52 -13.92 -2.60
C ASP A 153 -3.85 -12.65 -1.79
N LEU A 154 -4.92 -11.93 -2.16
CA LEU A 154 -5.39 -10.75 -1.41
C LEU A 154 -5.91 -11.12 0.00
N ARG A 155 -6.61 -12.24 0.15
CA ARG A 155 -7.04 -12.72 1.48
C ARG A 155 -5.83 -13.04 2.35
N ASP A 156 -4.84 -13.73 1.81
CA ASP A 156 -3.67 -14.15 2.56
C ASP A 156 -2.84 -12.94 3.03
N ILE A 157 -2.79 -11.86 2.25
CA ILE A 157 -2.27 -10.56 2.69
C ILE A 157 -3.01 -10.09 3.95
N SER A 158 -4.34 -10.01 3.93
CA SER A 158 -5.10 -9.53 5.09
C SER A 158 -4.84 -10.40 6.34
N TYR A 159 -4.82 -11.72 6.21
CA TYR A 159 -4.60 -12.61 7.35
C TYR A 159 -3.19 -12.47 7.91
N ARG A 160 -2.17 -12.41 7.05
CA ARG A 160 -0.78 -12.30 7.48
C ARG A 160 -0.53 -11.02 8.27
N TYR A 161 -1.04 -9.87 7.82
CA TYR A 161 -0.66 -8.58 8.41
C TYR A 161 -1.65 -8.02 9.42
N LEU A 162 -2.89 -8.52 9.44
CA LEU A 162 -3.94 -8.02 10.35
C LEU A 162 -4.34 -9.04 11.42
N LEU A 163 -4.02 -10.33 11.27
CA LEU A 163 -4.35 -11.37 12.27
C LEU A 163 -3.13 -12.12 12.81
N GLY A 164 -1.96 -11.97 12.18
CA GLY A 164 -0.73 -12.71 12.49
C GLY A 164 0.13 -12.15 13.62
#